data_AF-A0A6I4NYW7-F1
#
_entry.id   AF-A0A6I4NYW7-F1
#
_cell.length_a   1.000
_cell.length_b   1.000
_cell.length_c   1.000
_cell.angle_alpha   90.00
_cell.angle_beta   90.00
_cell.angle_gamma   90.00
#
_symmetry.space_group_name_H-M   'P 1'
#
loop_
_entity.id
_entity.type
_entity.pdbx_description
1 polymer ?
#
loop_
_entity_poly.entity_id
_entity_poly.type
_entity_poly.pdbx_seq_one_letter_code
_entity_poly.pdbx_strand_id
1 'polypeptide(L)'
;MKKYYVKEKHQQENLFITTALISMSMIITIQLINEKLNSLQLTIALYCFAISIPLLVGSIAALYLEKLYKIRAHIWYLWICNFFGCLLSIVGIGAVFFNFNWILGTIFLLCSLFTLFVIASYTGLLEKINDDNEKDLEKEIT
;
A
#
# COMPACT_ATOMS: atom_id res chain seq x y z
N MET A 1 -29.73 -11.50 6.70
CA MET A 1 -29.41 -10.47 5.67
C MET A 1 -28.25 -9.54 6.01
N LYS A 2 -27.90 -9.26 7.28
CA LYS A 2 -26.79 -8.34 7.65
C LYS A 2 -25.37 -8.73 7.15
N LYS A 3 -25.06 -10.02 6.99
CA LYS A 3 -23.72 -10.50 6.60
C LYS A 3 -23.29 -10.12 5.17
N TYR A 4 -24.24 -9.92 4.25
CA TYR A 4 -23.92 -9.57 2.86
C TYR A 4 -23.54 -8.08 2.71
N TYR A 5 -24.25 -7.20 3.42
CA TYR A 5 -24.00 -5.74 3.38
C TYR A 5 -22.61 -5.33 3.91
N VAL A 6 -22.09 -6.03 4.93
CA VAL A 6 -20.74 -5.76 5.47
C VAL A 6 -19.65 -6.17 4.47
N LYS A 7 -19.91 -7.20 3.67
CA LYS A 7 -18.98 -7.72 2.66
C LYS A 7 -18.84 -6.77 1.47
N GLU A 8 -19.94 -6.17 1.02
CA GLU A 8 -19.93 -5.17 -0.07
C GLU A 8 -19.27 -3.85 0.35
N LYS A 9 -19.49 -3.38 1.58
CA LYS A 9 -18.93 -2.10 2.05
C LYS A 9 -17.41 -2.11 2.08
N HIS A 10 -16.80 -3.17 2.62
CA HIS A 10 -15.34 -3.31 2.60
C HIS A 10 -14.78 -3.49 1.19
N GLN A 11 -15.51 -4.11 0.28
CA GLN A 11 -15.06 -4.27 -1.10
C GLN A 11 -15.01 -2.92 -1.84
N GLN A 12 -15.98 -2.03 -1.58
CA GLN A 12 -16.01 -0.69 -2.17
C GLN A 12 -14.93 0.25 -1.61
N GLU A 13 -14.70 0.24 -0.29
CA GLU A 13 -13.63 1.03 0.35
C GLU A 13 -12.25 0.67 -0.22
N ASN A 14 -11.99 -0.61 -0.47
CA ASN A 14 -10.71 -1.06 -1.00
C ASN A 14 -10.55 -0.76 -2.49
N LEU A 15 -11.63 -0.91 -3.28
CA LEU A 15 -11.60 -0.53 -4.69
C LEU A 15 -11.36 0.97 -4.84
N PHE A 16 -11.90 1.77 -3.92
CA PHE A 16 -11.62 3.20 -3.82
C PHE A 16 -10.15 3.48 -3.48
N ILE A 17 -9.57 2.82 -2.47
CA ILE A 17 -8.15 2.99 -2.12
C ILE A 17 -7.24 2.58 -3.28
N THR A 18 -7.53 1.46 -3.93
CA THR A 18 -6.75 0.95 -5.06
C THR A 18 -6.83 1.87 -6.27
N THR A 19 -8.03 2.32 -6.64
CA THR A 19 -8.21 3.28 -7.75
C THR A 19 -7.64 4.66 -7.41
N ALA A 20 -7.71 5.10 -6.16
CA ALA A 20 -7.05 6.31 -5.67
C ALA A 20 -5.52 6.19 -5.81
N LEU A 21 -4.91 5.08 -5.39
CA LEU A 21 -3.46 4.89 -5.55
C LEU A 21 -3.04 4.88 -7.03
N ILE A 22 -3.80 4.18 -7.90
CA ILE A 22 -3.51 4.15 -9.34
C ILE A 22 -3.65 5.56 -9.94
N SER A 23 -4.73 6.28 -9.64
CA SER A 23 -4.95 7.62 -10.20
C SER A 23 -3.94 8.64 -9.68
N MET A 24 -3.58 8.60 -8.39
CA MET A 24 -2.53 9.46 -7.84
C MET A 24 -1.16 9.15 -8.47
N SER A 25 -0.87 7.87 -8.71
CA SER A 25 0.36 7.49 -9.43
C SER A 25 0.40 8.05 -10.85
N MET A 26 -0.70 7.98 -11.59
CA MET A 26 -0.79 8.54 -12.95
C MET A 26 -0.58 10.06 -12.92
N ILE A 27 -1.18 10.76 -11.96
CA ILE A 27 -1.01 12.21 -11.81
C ILE A 27 0.45 12.57 -11.54
N ILE A 28 1.10 11.85 -10.61
CA ILE A 28 2.54 12.05 -10.31
C ILE A 28 3.39 11.79 -11.56
N THR A 29 3.14 10.69 -12.27
CA THR A 29 3.85 10.35 -13.51
C THR A 29 3.68 11.44 -14.57
N ILE A 30 2.46 11.95 -14.76
CA ILE A 30 2.17 13.03 -15.73
C ILE A 30 2.86 14.34 -15.33
N GLN A 31 2.85 14.70 -14.04
CA GLN A 31 3.55 15.89 -13.56
C GLN A 31 5.06 15.79 -13.75
N LEU A 32 5.66 14.64 -13.46
CA LEU A 32 7.08 14.39 -13.66
C LEU A 32 7.48 14.38 -15.14
N ILE A 33 6.59 14.00 -16.06
CA ILE A 33 6.83 14.07 -17.51
C ILE A 33 6.75 15.53 -18.02
N ASN A 34 5.82 16.32 -17.46
CA ASN A 34 5.58 17.70 -17.88
C ASN A 34 6.66 18.67 -17.38
N GLU A 35 7.26 18.43 -16.22
CA GLU A 35 8.54 19.05 -15.89
C GLU A 35 9.58 18.46 -16.84
N LYS A 36 10.22 19.30 -17.67
CA LYS A 36 11.26 18.85 -18.62
C LYS A 36 12.24 17.92 -17.91
N LEU A 37 12.17 16.63 -18.24
CA LEU A 37 13.05 15.54 -17.79
C LEU A 37 14.47 15.77 -18.32
N ASN A 38 15.12 16.87 -17.93
CA ASN A 38 16.51 17.14 -18.28
C ASN A 38 17.48 16.32 -17.41
N SER A 39 16.96 15.65 -16.38
CA SER A 39 17.72 14.88 -15.41
C SER A 39 17.46 13.38 -15.58
N LEU A 40 18.55 12.64 -15.81
CA LEU A 40 18.53 11.19 -15.96
C LEU A 40 17.91 10.49 -14.73
N GLN A 41 18.06 11.08 -13.54
CA GLN A 41 17.48 10.55 -12.30
C GLN A 41 15.93 10.54 -12.32
N LEU A 42 15.31 11.61 -12.81
CA LEU A 42 13.84 11.71 -12.83
C LEU A 42 13.23 10.72 -13.85
N THR A 43 13.96 10.48 -14.95
CA THR A 43 13.57 9.47 -15.95
C THR A 43 13.61 8.06 -15.36
N ILE A 44 14.67 7.72 -14.60
CA ILE A 44 14.75 6.42 -13.89
C ILE A 44 13.59 6.29 -12.90
N ALA A 45 13.34 7.32 -12.08
CA ALA A 45 12.25 7.32 -11.12
C ALA A 45 10.89 7.06 -11.79
N LEU A 46 10.64 7.72 -12.91
CA LEU A 46 9.41 7.57 -13.70
C LEU A 46 9.18 6.12 -14.13
N TYR A 47 10.19 5.48 -14.75
CA TYR A 47 10.09 4.09 -15.18
C TYR A 47 9.91 3.14 -14.00
N CYS A 48 10.66 3.35 -12.91
CA CYS A 48 10.54 2.55 -11.70
C CYS A 48 9.13 2.61 -11.11
N PHE A 49 8.53 3.80 -10.99
CA PHE A 49 7.17 3.95 -10.46
C PHE A 49 6.10 3.45 -11.43
N ALA A 50 6.25 3.69 -12.73
CA ALA A 50 5.30 3.22 -13.74
C ALA A 50 5.15 1.69 -13.74
N ILE A 51 6.23 0.95 -13.45
CA ILE A 51 6.21 -0.52 -13.38
C ILE A 51 5.85 -1.00 -11.96
N SER A 52 6.44 -0.39 -10.93
CA SER A 52 6.25 -0.80 -9.54
C SER A 52 4.80 -0.69 -9.08
N ILE A 53 4.13 0.42 -9.40
CA ILE A 53 2.83 0.74 -8.83
C ILE A 53 1.75 -0.27 -9.29
N PRO A 54 1.62 -0.60 -10.59
CA PRO A 54 0.71 -1.67 -11.03
C PRO A 54 1.01 -3.03 -10.39
N LEU A 55 2.30 -3.39 -10.23
CA LEU A 55 2.71 -4.66 -9.60
C LEU A 55 2.28 -4.73 -8.13
N LEU A 56 2.53 -3.66 -7.37
CA LEU A 56 2.14 -3.55 -5.96
C LEU A 56 0.63 -3.53 -5.80
N VAL A 57 -0.09 -2.79 -6.66
CA VAL A 57 -1.54 -2.75 -6.65
C VAL A 57 -2.14 -4.12 -6.92
N GLY A 58 -1.64 -4.85 -7.93
CA GLY A 58 -2.07 -6.22 -8.20
C GLY A 58 -1.82 -7.16 -7.01
N SER A 59 -0.65 -7.01 -6.35
CA SER A 59 -0.28 -7.81 -5.18
C SER A 59 -1.19 -7.53 -3.97
N ILE A 60 -1.51 -6.27 -3.71
CA ILE A 60 -2.44 -5.86 -2.65
C ILE A 60 -3.85 -6.38 -2.93
N ALA A 61 -4.33 -6.25 -4.17
CA ALA A 61 -5.64 -6.77 -4.58
C ALA A 61 -5.73 -8.29 -4.38
N ALA A 62 -4.68 -9.03 -4.73
CA ALA A 62 -4.62 -10.48 -4.53
C ALA A 62 -4.63 -10.87 -3.04
N LEU A 63 -3.80 -10.24 -2.19
CA LEU A 63 -3.80 -10.47 -0.74
C LEU A 63 -5.17 -10.16 -0.11
N TYR A 64 -5.85 -9.14 -0.61
CA TYR A 64 -7.20 -8.80 -0.19
C TYR A 64 -8.22 -9.89 -0.57
N LEU A 65 -8.17 -10.36 -1.82
CA LEU A 65 -9.01 -11.47 -2.30
C LEU A 65 -8.81 -12.74 -1.45
N GLU A 66 -7.57 -13.08 -1.12
CA GLU A 66 -7.27 -14.21 -0.21
C GLU A 66 -7.94 -14.03 1.15
N LYS A 67 -7.81 -12.84 1.75
CA LYS A 67 -8.45 -12.51 3.03
C LYS A 67 -9.98 -12.57 2.95
N LEU A 68 -10.58 -12.10 1.86
CA LEU A 68 -12.02 -12.04 1.65
C LEU A 68 -12.65 -13.42 1.47
N TYR A 69 -11.98 -14.30 0.72
CA TYR A 69 -12.46 -15.66 0.45
C TYR A 69 -11.97 -16.69 1.46
N LYS A 70 -11.09 -16.30 2.40
CA LYS A 70 -10.43 -17.21 3.37
C LYS A 70 -9.72 -18.39 2.70
N ILE A 71 -9.23 -18.18 1.47
CA ILE A 71 -8.47 -19.16 0.70
C ILE A 71 -7.03 -18.66 0.66
N ARG A 72 -6.08 -19.52 1.04
CA ARG A 72 -4.65 -19.24 0.94
C ARG A 72 -4.15 -19.81 -0.38
N ALA A 73 -4.18 -19.01 -1.43
CA ALA A 73 -3.69 -19.41 -2.74
C ALA A 73 -2.19 -19.09 -2.78
N HIS A 74 -1.35 -20.06 -2.38
CA HIS A 74 0.10 -19.84 -2.40
C HIS A 74 0.62 -19.79 -3.84
N ILE A 75 0.54 -18.60 -4.41
CA ILE A 75 0.84 -18.33 -5.80
C ILE A 75 2.23 -17.69 -5.84
N TRP A 76 3.20 -18.41 -6.38
CA TRP A 76 4.60 -17.97 -6.43
C TRP A 76 4.78 -16.66 -7.23
N TYR A 77 4.02 -16.45 -8.31
CA TYR A 77 4.15 -15.22 -9.09
C TYR A 77 3.77 -13.95 -8.32
N LEU A 78 2.90 -14.03 -7.30
CA LEU A 78 2.59 -12.87 -6.44
C LEU A 78 3.80 -12.45 -5.61
N TRP A 79 4.58 -13.42 -5.12
CA TRP A 79 5.82 -13.16 -4.40
C TRP A 79 6.84 -12.43 -5.28
N ILE A 80 6.96 -12.86 -6.53
CA ILE A 80 7.82 -12.23 -7.52
C ILE A 80 7.34 -10.80 -7.80
N CYS A 81 6.04 -10.60 -8.07
CA CYS A 81 5.46 -9.27 -8.32
C CYS A 81 5.70 -8.32 -7.13
N ASN A 82 5.48 -8.80 -5.92
CA ASN A 82 5.66 -8.01 -4.71
C ASN A 82 7.14 -7.67 -4.48
N PHE A 83 8.05 -8.64 -4.66
CA PHE A 83 9.49 -8.41 -4.51
C PHE A 83 10.00 -7.39 -5.52
N PHE A 84 9.69 -7.55 -6.81
CA PHE A 84 10.10 -6.60 -7.85
C PHE A 84 9.42 -5.25 -7.70
N GLY A 85 8.14 -5.21 -7.31
CA GLY A 85 7.44 -3.97 -7.00
C GLY A 85 8.13 -3.20 -5.87
N CYS A 86 8.39 -3.85 -4.74
CA CYS A 86 9.12 -3.22 -3.64
C CYS A 86 10.51 -2.73 -4.06
N LEU A 87 11.28 -3.54 -4.78
CA LEU A 87 12.63 -3.18 -5.21
C LEU A 87 12.61 -1.98 -6.16
N LEU A 88 11.73 -1.97 -7.16
CA LEU A 88 11.55 -0.85 -8.08
C LEU A 88 11.05 0.40 -7.36
N SER A 89 10.15 0.28 -6.39
CA SER A 89 9.73 1.42 -5.55
C SER A 89 10.91 2.02 -4.77
N ILE A 90 11.75 1.20 -4.16
CA ILE A 90 12.93 1.68 -3.42
C ILE A 90 13.89 2.40 -4.36
N VAL A 91 14.16 1.83 -5.54
CA VAL A 91 15.03 2.47 -6.55
C VAL A 91 14.42 3.78 -7.06
N GLY A 92 13.11 3.81 -7.33
CA GLY A 92 12.40 5.01 -7.77
C GLY A 92 12.44 6.12 -6.73
N ILE A 93 12.18 5.79 -5.45
CA ILE A 93 12.31 6.72 -4.33
C ILE A 93 13.75 7.24 -4.24
N GLY A 94 14.75 6.34 -4.28
CA GLY A 94 16.16 6.71 -4.25
C GLY A 94 16.52 7.70 -5.37
N ALA A 95 16.07 7.45 -6.59
CA ALA A 95 16.30 8.33 -7.74
C ALA A 95 15.66 9.71 -7.56
N VAL A 96 14.45 9.80 -6.98
CA VAL A 96 13.82 11.07 -6.61
C VAL A 96 14.64 11.79 -5.54
N PHE A 97 15.11 11.09 -4.51
CA PHE A 97 15.93 11.66 -3.44
C PHE A 97 17.25 12.25 -3.95
N PHE A 98 17.89 11.60 -4.93
CA PHE A 98 19.11 12.13 -5.55
C PHE A 98 18.85 13.33 -6.47
N ASN A 99 17.61 13.53 -6.94
CA ASN A 99 17.25 14.66 -7.77
C ASN A 99 16.77 15.87 -6.96
N PHE A 100 16.04 15.64 -5.87
CA PHE A 100 15.47 16.69 -5.03
C PHE A 100 16.45 17.23 -3.98
N ASN A 101 16.10 18.39 -3.42
CA ASN A 101 16.77 18.94 -2.25
C ASN A 101 16.64 17.96 -1.06
N TRP A 102 17.77 17.60 -0.45
CA TRP A 102 17.89 16.66 0.67
C TRP A 102 16.90 16.93 1.82
N ILE A 103 16.55 18.21 2.02
CA ILE A 103 15.59 18.66 3.03
C ILE A 103 14.19 18.07 2.77
N LEU A 104 13.70 18.15 1.53
CA LEU A 104 12.37 17.65 1.17
C LEU A 104 12.31 16.13 1.27
N GLY A 105 13.38 15.44 0.86
CA GLY A 105 13.49 14.00 1.03
C GLY A 105 13.43 13.58 2.51
N THR A 106 14.13 14.28 3.39
CA THR A 106 14.13 13.98 4.83
C THR A 106 12.75 14.15 5.44
N ILE A 107 12.02 15.21 5.08
CA ILE A 107 10.63 15.45 5.54
C ILE A 107 9.72 14.30 5.08
N PHE A 108 9.82 13.89 3.81
CA PHE A 108 9.04 12.78 3.27
C PHE A 108 9.30 11.47 4.03
N LEU A 109 10.57 11.18 4.36
CA LEU A 109 10.95 9.99 5.09
C LEU A 109 10.37 9.99 6.52
N LEU A 110 10.45 11.12 7.22
CA LEU A 110 9.87 11.29 8.55
C LEU A 110 8.35 11.09 8.54
N CYS A 111 7.63 11.68 7.59
CA CYS A 111 6.19 11.48 7.44
C CYS A 111 5.82 10.02 7.15
N SER A 112 6.62 9.34 6.31
CA SER A 112 6.42 7.93 6.00
C SER A 112 6.63 7.04 7.23
N LEU A 113 7.70 7.30 7.99
CA LEU A 113 8.01 6.58 9.22
C LEU A 113 6.94 6.79 10.29
N PHE A 114 6.44 8.02 10.42
CA PHE A 114 5.35 8.36 11.33
C PHE A 114 4.06 7.61 10.96
N THR A 115 3.73 7.53 9.66
CA THR A 115 2.56 6.78 9.19
C THR A 115 2.67 5.29 9.52
N LEU A 116 3.85 4.68 9.31
CA LEU A 116 4.09 3.29 9.70
C LEU A 116 3.93 3.07 11.21
N PHE A 117 4.44 4.01 12.02
CA PHE A 117 4.28 3.96 13.47
C PHE A 117 2.81 4.03 13.91
N VAL A 118 2.01 4.91 13.30
CA VAL A 118 0.58 5.03 13.56
C VAL A 118 -0.15 3.74 13.19
N ILE A 119 0.15 3.16 12.02
CA ILE A 119 -0.46 1.89 11.58
C ILE A 119 -0.13 0.76 12.55
N ALA A 120 1.14 0.61 12.93
CA ALA A 120 1.59 -0.44 13.86
C ALA A 120 0.94 -0.30 15.24
N SER A 121 0.81 0.93 15.73
CA SER A 121 0.15 1.22 17.01
C SER A 121 -1.34 0.90 16.95
N TYR A 122 -2.01 1.27 15.84
CA TYR A 122 -3.42 1.02 15.64
C TYR A 122 -3.74 -0.48 15.49
N THR A 123 -2.90 -1.24 14.79
CA THR A 123 -3.08 -2.69 14.67
C THR A 123 -2.94 -3.40 16.01
N GLY A 124 -1.96 -3.02 16.84
CA GLY A 124 -1.81 -3.59 18.18
C GLY A 124 -2.98 -3.25 19.10
N LEU A 125 -3.56 -2.06 18.96
CA LEU A 125 -4.74 -1.66 19.72
C LEU A 125 -6.00 -2.42 19.28
N LEU A 126 -6.19 -2.63 17.98
CA LEU A 126 -7.29 -3.45 17.46
C LEU A 126 -7.20 -4.92 17.88
N GLU A 127 -6.00 -5.49 17.87
CA GLU A 127 -5.75 -6.87 18.31
C GLU A 127 -6.13 -7.02 19.79
N LYS A 128 -5.72 -6.07 20.64
CA LYS A 128 -6.08 -6.05 22.05
C LYS A 128 -7.60 -5.95 22.29
N ILE A 129 -8.30 -5.08 21.56
CA ILE A 129 -9.77 -4.93 21.68
C ILE A 129 -10.49 -6.21 21.23
N ASN A 130 -9.97 -6.89 20.21
CA ASN A 130 -10.57 -8.12 19.72
C ASN A 130 -10.41 -9.28 20.73
N ASP A 131 -9.23 -9.40 21.34
CA ASP A 131 -8.96 -10.37 22.42
C ASP A 131 -9.82 -10.13 23.66
N ASP A 132 -10.05 -8.86 24.04
CA ASP A 132 -10.86 -8.52 25.21
C ASP A 132 -12.35 -8.84 24.97
N ASN A 133 -12.89 -8.57 23.78
CA ASN A 133 -14.27 -8.94 23.42
C ASN A 133 -14.51 -10.47 23.43
N GLU A 134 -13.52 -11.25 23.01
CA GLU A 134 -13.64 -12.72 22.98
C GLU A 134 -13.70 -13.29 24.41
N LYS A 135 -12.90 -12.73 25.34
CA LYS A 135 -12.93 -13.10 26.76
C LYS A 135 -14.22 -12.71 27.48
N ASP A 136 -14.82 -11.58 27.12
CA ASP A 136 -16.08 -11.14 27.70
C ASP A 136 -17.26 -12.01 27.21
N LEU A 137 -17.24 -12.42 25.94
CA LEU A 137 -18.20 -13.39 25.38
C LEU A 137 -18.11 -14.77 26.07
N GLU A 138 -16.92 -15.27 26.36
CA GLU A 138 -16.76 -16.54 27.09
C GLU A 138 -17.30 -16.45 28.53
N LYS A 139 -17.17 -15.30 29.19
CA LYS A 139 -17.69 -15.08 30.54
C LYS A 139 -19.22 -14.95 30.61
N GLU A 140 -19.89 -14.46 29.57
CA GLU A 140 -21.36 -14.42 29.54
C GLU A 140 -22.00 -15.80 29.29
N ILE A 141 -21.25 -16.73 28.70
CA ILE A 141 -21.74 -18.08 28.36
C ILE A 141 -21.53 -19.08 29.52
N THR A 142 -20.67 -18.75 30.50
CA THR A 142 -20.30 -19.63 31.62
C THR A 142 -21.02 -19.22 32.91
#